data_AF-A0A6N3V6N2-F1
#
_entry.id   AF-A0A6N3V6N2-F1
#
_cell.length_a   1.000
_cell.length_b   1.000
_cell.length_c   1.000
_cell.angle_alpha   90.00
_cell.angle_beta   90.00
_cell.angle_gamma   90.00
#
_symmetry.space_group_name_H-M   'P 1'
#
loop_
_entity.id
_entity.type
_entity.pdbx_description
1 polymer ?
#
loop_
_entity_poly.entity_id
_entity_poly.type
_entity_poly.pdbx_seq_one_letter_code
_entity_poly.pdbx_strand_id
1 'polypeptide(L)'
;MQRFDLKRFRLDRKLTQKELAEILMCKQNYISNIENGIKPISKEKLDILQSKFGDISKYYSDISPKQNTILKEVTPEDFMFAGADAFSRQVVKMMNDKLIAPYGMLVEKDKEIERLNRLIGRLQNEIEELKKGSAQMENPAGCANAV
;
A
#
# COMPACT_ATOMS: atom_id res chain seq x y z
N MET A 1 5.40 -12.37 34.09
CA MET A 1 4.86 -13.58 33.43
C MET A 1 6.07 -14.39 32.98
N GLN A 2 6.24 -15.62 33.44
CA GLN A 2 7.40 -16.45 33.10
C GLN A 2 7.23 -17.05 31.70
N ARG A 3 8.29 -17.05 30.89
CA ARG A 3 8.28 -17.64 29.54
C ARG A 3 9.31 -18.74 29.42
N PHE A 4 8.91 -19.85 28.82
CA PHE A 4 9.78 -20.98 28.50
C PHE A 4 10.69 -20.65 27.31
N ASP A 5 12.00 -20.73 27.49
CA ASP A 5 13.01 -20.55 26.44
C ASP A 5 13.26 -21.87 25.69
N LEU A 6 12.42 -22.10 24.67
CA LEU A 6 12.51 -23.30 23.82
C LEU A 6 13.84 -23.38 23.06
N LYS A 7 14.44 -22.24 22.69
CA LYS A 7 15.68 -22.19 21.92
C LYS A 7 16.85 -22.65 22.78
N ARG A 8 16.95 -22.14 24.01
CA ARG A 8 17.96 -22.58 24.98
C ARG A 8 17.81 -24.06 25.31
N PHE A 9 16.57 -24.53 25.55
CA PHE A 9 16.28 -25.94 25.76
C PHE A 9 16.81 -26.81 24.60
N ARG A 10 16.51 -26.41 23.36
CA ARG A 10 16.93 -27.15 22.16
C ARG A 10 18.46 -27.22 22.03
N LEU A 11 19.14 -26.10 22.23
CA LEU A 11 20.60 -26.01 22.11
C LEU A 11 21.32 -26.82 23.18
N ASP A 12 20.88 -26.76 24.44
CA ASP A 12 21.45 -27.55 25.54
C ASP A 12 21.34 -29.06 25.28
N ARG A 13 20.26 -29.49 24.61
CA ARG A 13 20.01 -30.89 24.27
C ARG A 13 20.59 -31.30 22.91
N LYS A 14 21.30 -30.40 22.22
CA LYS A 14 21.90 -30.61 20.88
C LYS A 14 20.89 -31.11 19.83
N LEU A 15 19.65 -30.63 19.90
CA LEU A 15 18.59 -30.99 18.96
C LEU A 15 18.52 -29.99 17.80
N THR A 16 18.23 -30.48 16.61
CA THR A 16 17.80 -29.65 15.49
C THR A 16 16.33 -29.24 15.67
N GLN A 17 15.90 -28.17 14.98
CA GLN A 17 14.48 -27.77 15.01
C GLN A 17 13.56 -28.86 14.45
N LYS A 18 14.05 -29.64 13.48
CA LYS A 18 13.32 -30.75 12.87
C LYS A 18 13.11 -31.89 13.88
N GLU A 19 14.17 -32.34 14.54
CA GLU A 19 14.09 -33.39 15.56
C GLU A 19 13.18 -32.96 16.72
N LEU A 20 13.29 -31.72 17.19
CA LEU A 20 12.39 -31.21 18.23
C LEU A 20 10.93 -31.17 17.76
N ALA A 21 10.68 -30.85 16.49
CA ALA A 21 9.34 -30.83 15.92
C ALA A 21 8.73 -32.24 15.85
N GLU A 22 9.53 -33.24 15.48
CA GLU A 22 9.14 -34.65 15.49
C GLU A 22 8.78 -35.13 16.90
N ILE A 23 9.59 -34.77 17.91
CA ILE A 23 9.33 -35.10 19.32
C ILE A 23 8.02 -34.48 19.83
N LEU A 24 7.72 -33.26 19.40
CA LEU A 24 6.51 -32.53 19.79
C LEU A 24 5.30 -32.82 18.89
N MET A 25 5.46 -33.71 17.91
CA MET A 25 4.45 -34.05 16.90
C MET A 25 3.87 -32.79 16.22
N CYS A 26 4.76 -31.88 15.79
CA CYS A 26 4.39 -30.63 15.15
C CYS A 26 5.25 -30.36 13.91
N LYS A 27 4.88 -29.35 13.13
CA LYS A 27 5.68 -28.91 11.97
C LYS A 27 6.90 -28.11 12.43
N GLN A 28 8.03 -28.21 11.72
CA GLN A 28 9.24 -27.43 12.04
C GLN A 28 8.98 -25.92 12.13
N ASN A 29 8.10 -25.37 11.29
CA ASN A 29 7.70 -23.96 11.34
C ASN A 29 7.08 -23.56 12.69
N TYR A 30 6.42 -24.48 13.39
CA TYR A 30 5.88 -24.23 14.72
C TYR A 30 7.00 -23.97 15.74
N ILE A 31 8.07 -24.77 15.72
CA ILE A 31 9.26 -24.57 16.56
C ILE A 31 9.91 -23.22 16.27
N SER A 32 10.12 -22.90 14.99
CA SER A 32 10.68 -21.61 14.56
C SER A 32 9.85 -20.42 15.08
N ASN A 33 8.52 -20.48 14.96
CA ASN A 33 7.63 -19.42 15.44
C ASN A 33 7.70 -19.22 16.96
N ILE A 34 7.90 -20.29 17.74
CA ILE A 34 8.07 -20.20 19.20
C ILE A 34 9.42 -19.60 19.56
N GLU A 35 10.50 -20.07 18.92
CA GLU A 35 11.86 -19.55 19.17
C GLU A 35 11.97 -18.06 18.83
N ASN A 36 11.27 -17.61 17.78
CA ASN A 36 11.21 -16.20 17.37
C ASN A 36 10.17 -15.37 18.15
N GLY A 37 9.40 -15.98 19.05
CA GLY A 37 8.41 -15.27 19.87
C GLY A 37 7.17 -14.78 19.16
N ILE A 38 6.87 -15.33 17.99
CA ILE A 38 5.63 -15.10 17.25
C ILE A 38 4.46 -15.80 17.96
N LYS A 39 4.70 -16.99 18.53
CA LYS A 39 3.68 -17.76 19.27
C LYS A 39 4.22 -18.30 20.60
N PRO A 40 3.40 -18.34 21.67
CA PRO A 40 3.75 -19.07 22.87
C PRO A 40 3.66 -20.59 22.62
N ILE A 41 4.48 -21.36 23.32
CA ILE A 41 4.35 -22.82 23.37
C ILE A 41 3.10 -23.21 24.18
N SER A 42 2.34 -24.19 23.70
CA SER A 42 1.16 -24.67 24.44
C SER A 42 1.55 -25.52 25.65
N LYS A 43 0.68 -25.58 26.65
CA LYS A 43 0.87 -26.40 27.85
C LYS A 43 1.07 -27.87 27.52
N GLU A 44 0.27 -28.42 26.60
CA GLU A 44 0.42 -29.81 26.12
C GLU A 44 1.84 -30.12 25.62
N LYS A 45 2.46 -29.20 24.87
CA LYS A 45 3.83 -29.41 24.38
C LYS A 45 4.86 -29.30 25.49
N LEU A 46 4.65 -28.45 26.49
CA LEU A 46 5.49 -28.40 27.69
C LEU A 46 5.40 -29.69 28.51
N ASP A 47 4.21 -30.25 28.64
CA ASP A 47 3.98 -31.51 29.36
C ASP A 47 4.72 -32.69 28.66
N ILE A 48 4.74 -32.70 27.33
CA ILE A 48 5.54 -33.67 26.54
C ILE A 48 7.04 -33.49 26.83
N LEU A 49 7.54 -32.25 26.87
CA LEU A 49 8.95 -31.98 27.17
C LEU A 49 9.32 -32.42 28.60
N GLN A 50 8.49 -32.09 29.58
CA GLN A 50 8.69 -32.49 30.98
C GLN A 50 8.69 -34.03 31.11
N SER A 51 7.75 -34.70 30.45
CA SER A 51 7.64 -36.17 30.48
C SER A 51 8.84 -36.86 29.85
N LYS A 52 9.38 -36.30 28.76
CA LYS A 52 10.48 -36.92 28.01
C LYS A 52 11.87 -36.55 28.52
N PHE A 53 12.06 -35.33 29.03
CA PHE A 53 13.38 -34.79 29.37
C PHE A 53 13.55 -34.51 30.87
N GLY A 54 12.53 -34.78 31.68
CA GLY A 54 12.54 -34.54 33.11
C GLY A 54 12.34 -33.06 33.46
N ASP A 55 12.99 -32.60 34.51
CA ASP A 55 12.85 -31.22 34.97
C ASP A 55 13.29 -30.20 33.91
N ILE A 56 12.34 -29.38 33.46
CA ILE A 56 12.54 -28.28 32.51
C ILE A 56 12.39 -26.90 33.18
N SER A 57 12.23 -26.83 34.51
CA SER A 57 12.07 -25.59 35.29
C SER A 57 13.17 -24.56 35.03
N LYS A 58 14.41 -25.02 34.81
CA LYS A 58 15.58 -24.16 34.53
C LYS A 58 15.51 -23.35 33.22
N TYR A 59 14.54 -23.65 32.35
CA TYR A 59 14.34 -22.96 31.07
C TYR A 59 13.23 -21.90 31.12
N TYR A 60 12.56 -21.73 32.26
CA TYR A 60 11.69 -20.59 32.46
C TYR A 60 12.53 -19.37 32.81
N SER A 61 12.26 -18.27 32.11
CA SER A 61 12.90 -16.99 32.38
C SER A 61 11.83 -15.92 32.62
N ASP A 62 12.10 -15.03 33.56
CA ASP A 62 11.35 -13.79 33.67
C ASP A 62 11.60 -12.97 32.42
N ILE A 63 10.52 -12.51 31.80
CA ILE A 63 10.58 -11.73 30.57
C ILE A 63 11.31 -10.42 30.87
N SER A 64 12.61 -10.37 30.58
CA SER A 64 13.17 -9.13 30.07
C SER A 64 12.74 -9.03 28.61
N PRO A 65 12.16 -7.92 28.14
CA PRO A 65 11.84 -7.72 26.74
C PRO A 65 13.16 -7.70 25.95
N LYS A 66 13.64 -8.88 25.56
CA LYS A 66 14.75 -8.99 24.61
C LYS A 66 14.22 -8.51 23.26
N GLN A 67 14.50 -7.25 22.99
CA GLN A 67 14.55 -6.62 21.68
C GLN A 67 15.45 -7.46 20.77
N ASN A 68 14.93 -8.56 20.23
CA ASN A 68 15.58 -9.36 19.20
C ASN A 68 14.71 -9.37 17.94
N THR A 69 14.17 -8.21 17.56
CA THR A 69 14.29 -7.84 16.16
C THR A 69 15.75 -7.52 15.96
N ILE A 70 16.45 -8.29 15.13
CA ILE A 70 17.65 -7.78 14.47
C ILE A 70 17.13 -6.59 13.65
N LEU A 71 17.10 -5.41 14.25
CA LEU A 71 17.04 -4.18 13.50
C LEU A 71 18.36 -4.21 12.76
N LYS A 72 18.33 -4.63 11.49
CA LYS A 72 19.40 -4.34 10.54
C LYS A 72 19.72 -2.87 10.80
N GLU A 73 20.94 -2.55 11.23
CA GLU A 73 21.32 -1.17 11.54
C GLU A 73 20.94 -0.33 10.32
N VAL A 74 19.82 0.39 10.44
CA VAL A 74 19.31 1.20 9.33
C VAL A 74 20.26 2.37 9.31
N THR A 75 21.05 2.46 8.25
CA THR A 75 21.93 3.61 8.12
C THR A 75 21.07 4.87 7.97
N PRO A 76 21.56 6.04 8.37
CA PRO A 76 20.87 7.30 8.09
C PRO A 76 20.50 7.44 6.61
N GLU A 77 21.33 6.92 5.70
CA GLU A 77 21.06 6.89 4.26
C GLU A 77 19.86 6.03 3.89
N ASP A 78 19.73 4.83 4.47
CA ASP A 78 18.59 3.93 4.23
C ASP A 78 17.27 4.55 4.71
N PHE A 79 17.31 5.24 5.86
CA PHE A 79 16.16 5.95 6.39
C PHE A 79 15.76 7.12 5.49
N MET A 80 16.72 7.93 5.05
CA MET A 80 16.50 9.05 4.13
C MET A 80 15.94 8.57 2.79
N PHE A 81 16.47 7.48 2.24
CA PHE A 81 15.97 6.89 0.99
C PHE A 81 14.54 6.39 1.14
N ALA A 82 14.23 5.65 2.20
CA ALA A 82 12.87 5.18 2.47
C ALA A 82 11.88 6.35 2.67
N GLY A 83 12.31 7.41 3.35
CA GLY A 83 11.53 8.63 3.52
C GLY A 83 11.25 9.34 2.19
N ALA A 84 12.27 9.47 1.33
CA ALA A 84 12.15 10.08 0.02
C ALA A 84 11.23 9.28 -0.93
N ASP A 85 11.35 7.94 -0.93
CA ASP A 85 10.47 7.06 -1.72
C ASP A 85 9.02 7.13 -1.23
N ALA A 86 8.79 7.08 0.08
CA ALA A 86 7.47 7.20 0.66
C ALA A 86 6.81 8.54 0.33
N PHE A 87 7.55 9.64 0.43
CA PHE A 87 7.07 10.97 0.05
C PHE A 87 6.76 11.04 -1.44
N SER A 88 7.64 10.53 -2.31
CA SER A 88 7.44 10.54 -3.76
C SER A 88 6.18 9.77 -4.17
N ARG A 89 5.96 8.58 -3.59
CA ARG A 89 4.72 7.81 -3.81
C ARG A 89 3.48 8.58 -3.36
N GLN A 90 3.57 9.28 -2.23
CA GLN A 90 2.47 10.06 -1.70
C GLN A 90 2.13 11.24 -2.63
N VAL A 91 3.13 11.97 -3.14
CA VAL A 91 2.91 13.07 -4.10
C VAL A 91 2.27 12.54 -5.38
N VAL A 92 2.78 11.45 -5.94
CA VAL A 92 2.22 10.83 -7.15
C VAL A 92 0.76 10.39 -6.92
N LYS A 93 0.47 9.77 -5.76
CA LYS A 93 -0.89 9.40 -5.39
C LYS A 93 -1.81 10.63 -5.33
N MET A 94 -1.37 11.70 -4.67
CA MET A 94 -2.15 12.95 -4.57
C MET A 94 -2.40 13.58 -5.95
N MET A 95 -1.47 13.48 -6.89
CA MET A 95 -1.68 13.92 -8.28
C MET A 95 -2.72 13.07 -9.01
N ASN A 96 -2.63 11.74 -8.87
CA ASN A 96 -3.59 10.80 -9.50
C ASN A 96 -5.00 10.96 -8.92
N ASP A 97 -5.09 11.16 -7.61
CA ASP A 97 -6.34 11.44 -6.89
C ASP A 97 -6.85 12.87 -7.13
N LYS A 98 -6.15 13.66 -7.96
CA LYS A 98 -6.47 15.05 -8.34
C LYS A 98 -6.57 16.00 -7.13
N LEU A 99 -5.92 15.65 -6.03
CA LEU A 99 -5.85 16.49 -4.83
C LEU A 99 -4.85 17.63 -5.01
N ILE A 100 -3.85 17.42 -5.86
CA ILE A 100 -2.86 18.44 -6.23
C ILE A 100 -2.64 18.44 -7.75
N ALA A 101 -2.30 19.60 -8.29
CA ALA A 101 -1.90 19.76 -9.67
C ALA A 101 -0.71 20.74 -9.75
N PRO A 102 0.32 20.46 -10.56
CA PRO A 102 1.42 21.40 -10.76
C PRO A 102 0.92 22.70 -11.40
N TYR A 103 1.31 23.85 -10.83
CA TYR A 103 0.90 25.18 -11.33
C TYR A 103 1.24 25.40 -12.80
N GLY A 104 2.42 24.96 -13.27
CA GLY A 104 2.80 25.11 -14.68
C GLY A 104 1.80 24.46 -15.64
N MET A 105 1.30 23.26 -15.29
CA MET A 105 0.29 22.55 -16.08
C MET A 105 -1.05 23.31 -16.08
N LEU A 106 -1.45 23.89 -14.95
CA LEU A 106 -2.68 24.70 -14.86
C LEU A 106 -2.60 25.92 -15.78
N VAL A 107 -1.48 26.65 -15.74
CA VAL A 107 -1.26 27.84 -16.59
C VAL A 107 -1.31 27.51 -18.08
N GLU A 108 -0.71 26.39 -18.49
CA GLU A 108 -0.77 25.93 -19.88
C GLU A 108 -2.19 25.55 -20.29
N LYS A 109 -2.94 24.88 -19.40
CA LYS A 109 -4.34 24.52 -19.64
C LYS A 109 -5.24 25.75 -19.73
N ASP A 110 -5.02 26.77 -18.90
CA ASP A 110 -5.79 28.02 -18.95
C ASP A 110 -5.58 28.76 -20.28
N LYS A 111 -4.35 28.83 -20.78
CA LYS A 111 -4.06 29.40 -22.11
C LYS A 111 -4.75 28.64 -23.24
N GLU A 112 -4.82 27.32 -23.13
CA GLU A 112 -5.51 26.50 -24.11
C GLU A 112 -7.03 26.71 -24.04
N ILE A 113 -7.60 26.82 -22.84
CA ILE A 113 -9.01 27.19 -22.64
C ILE A 113 -9.32 28.54 -23.28
N GLU A 114 -8.46 29.55 -23.11
CA GLU A 114 -8.64 30.85 -23.76
C GLU A 114 -8.65 30.75 -25.29
N ARG A 115 -7.74 29.97 -25.88
CA ARG A 115 -7.73 29.76 -27.35
C ARG A 115 -9.00 29.08 -27.84
N LEU A 116 -9.42 28.02 -27.16
CA LEU A 116 -10.64 27.28 -27.51
C LEU A 116 -11.87 28.18 -27.40
N ASN A 117 -11.99 28.98 -26.35
CA ASN A 117 -13.11 29.92 -26.17
C ASN A 117 -13.16 30.97 -27.30
N ARG A 118 -12.01 31.48 -27.75
CA ARG A 118 -11.95 32.39 -28.92
C ARG A 118 -12.39 31.70 -30.21
N LEU A 119 -12.04 30.42 -30.40
CA LEU A 119 -12.46 29.66 -31.57
C LEU A 119 -13.97 29.39 -31.56
N ILE A 120 -14.51 28.99 -30.40
CA ILE A 120 -15.94 28.78 -30.20
C ILE A 120 -16.72 30.05 -30.56
N GLY A 121 -16.28 31.22 -30.08
CA GLY A 121 -16.93 32.49 -30.43
C GLY A 121 -16.92 32.78 -31.93
N ARG A 122 -15.82 32.51 -32.64
CA ARG A 122 -15.76 32.67 -34.11
C ARG A 122 -16.71 31.74 -34.84
N LEU A 123 -16.71 30.44 -34.48
CA LEU A 123 -17.60 29.45 -35.09
C LEU A 123 -19.08 29.76 -34.81
N GLN A 124 -19.40 30.25 -33.61
CA GLN A 124 -20.77 30.69 -33.28
C GLN A 124 -21.22 31.86 -34.17
N ASN A 125 -20.35 32.85 -34.41
CA ASN A 125 -20.65 33.96 -35.31
C ASN A 125 -20.87 33.47 -36.75
N GLU A 126 -20.00 32.59 -37.25
CA GLU A 126 -20.15 32.01 -38.61
C GLU A 126 -21.48 31.26 -38.76
N ILE A 127 -21.88 30.47 -37.75
CA ILE A 127 -23.17 29.78 -37.75
C ILE A 127 -24.34 30.77 -37.75
N GLU A 128 -24.24 31.87 -36.99
CA GLU A 128 -25.29 32.88 -36.94
C GLU A 128 -25.46 33.61 -38.29
N GLU A 129 -24.35 33.97 -38.94
CA GLU A 129 -24.36 34.60 -40.26
C GLU A 129 -24.91 33.65 -41.34
N LEU A 130 -24.54 32.38 -41.32
CA LEU A 130 -25.10 31.38 -42.24
C LEU A 130 -26.61 31.19 -42.03
N LYS A 131 -27.09 31.20 -40.77
CA LYS A 131 -28.53 31.15 -40.45
C LYS A 131 -29.29 32.38 -40.95
N LYS A 132 -28.72 33.58 -40.83
CA LYS A 132 -29.31 34.81 -41.37
C LYS A 132 -29.34 34.80 -42.89
N GLY A 133 -28.27 34.32 -43.53
CA GLY A 133 -28.18 34.17 -44.98
C GLY A 133 -29.20 33.18 -45.55
N SER A 134 -29.43 32.04 -44.88
CA SER A 134 -30.45 31.07 -45.31
C SER A 134 -31.88 31.60 -45.12
N ALA A 135 -32.14 32.42 -44.10
CA ALA A 135 -33.46 32.98 -43.84
C ALA A 135 -33.90 34.06 -44.87
N GLN A 136 -32.95 34.70 -45.57
CA GLN A 136 -33.24 35.69 -46.61
C GLN A 136 -33.56 35.07 -47.99
N MET A 137 -33.30 33.77 -48.20
CA MET A 137 -33.58 33.09 -49.47
C MET A 137 -34.99 32.46 -49.56
N GLU A 138 -35.77 32.41 -48.47
CA GLU A 138 -37.09 31.74 -48.44
C GLU A 138 -38.31 32.66 -48.67
N ASN A 139 -38.13 33.89 -49.15
CA ASN A 139 -39.26 34.70 -49.64
C ASN A 139 -38.82 35.55 -50.84
N PRO A 140 -39.29 35.22 -52.07
CA PRO A 140 -40.63 35.64 -52.47
C PRO A 140 -41.33 34.67 -53.45
N ALA A 141 -42.41 34.01 -53.02
CA ALA A 141 -43.36 33.35 -53.93
C ALA A 141 -44.80 33.56 -53.46
N GLY A 142 -45.16 34.84 -53.27
CA GLY A 142 -46.52 35.27 -52.96
C GLY A 142 -47.01 36.30 -53.96
N CYS A 143 -46.84 36.05 -55.27
CA CYS A 143 -47.42 36.91 -56.30
C CYS A 143 -48.60 36.19 -56.96
N ALA A 144 -49.79 36.62 -56.51
CA ALA A 144 -51.06 36.73 -57.21
C ALA A 144 -51.35 35.81 -58.41
N ASN A 145 -52.42 35.02 -58.29
CA ASN A 145 -53.42 34.98 -59.36
C ASN A 145 -54.83 34.96 -58.73
N ALA A 146 -55.44 36.14 -58.76
CA ALA A 146 -56.88 36.30 -58.74
C ALA A 146 -57.32 36.62 -60.18
N VAL A 147 -58.52 36.15 -60.50
CA VAL A 147 -59.30 36.26 -61.75
C VAL A 147 -59.15 35.08 -62.71
#